data_AF-A0A9X3NHB3-F1
#
_entry.id   AF-A0A9X3NHB3-F1
#
_cell.length_a   1.000
_cell.length_b   1.000
_cell.length_c   1.000
_cell.angle_alpha   90.00
_cell.angle_beta   90.00
_cell.angle_gamma   90.00
#
_symmetry.space_group_name_H-M   'P 1'
#
loop_
_entity.id
_entity.type
_entity.pdbx_description
1 polymer ?
#
loop_
_entity_poly.entity_id
_entity_poly.type
_entity_poly.pdbx_seq_one_letter_code
_entity_poly.pdbx_strand_id
1 'polypeptide(L)'
;MVDQVLIAIAAAVAGKAVEPFTEGAVASLRRLRGAVLARFRKEPEPHAALEAAQVDYDDTEAIEVLAAHIGAAAERDPDLRVLVEELRPHFAAAGPQVRNTVVGKVSGNVIQARDVIGGIDLGR
;
A
#
# COMPACT_ATOMS: atom_id res chain seq x y z
N MET A 1 3.15 -0.89 -15.45
CA MET A 1 2.32 -1.73 -14.57
C MET A 1 2.37 -1.12 -13.19
N VAL A 2 1.22 -0.73 -12.65
CA VAL A 2 1.13 -0.13 -11.31
C VAL A 2 1.37 -1.23 -10.27
N ASP A 3 2.17 -0.96 -9.25
CA ASP A 3 2.45 -1.97 -8.23
C ASP A 3 1.25 -2.18 -7.28
N GLN A 4 1.14 -3.38 -6.72
CA GLN A 4 0.02 -3.80 -5.87
C GLN A 4 -0.14 -2.95 -4.61
N VAL A 5 0.94 -2.36 -4.09
CA VAL A 5 0.87 -1.48 -2.92
C VAL A 5 0.20 -0.16 -3.30
N LEU A 6 0.53 0.37 -4.47
CA LEU A 6 -0.09 1.60 -4.97
C LEU A 6 -1.58 1.39 -5.31
N ILE A 7 -1.96 0.22 -5.83
CA ILE A 7 -3.38 -0.16 -6.03
C ILE A 7 -4.13 -0.18 -4.68
N ALA A 8 -3.53 -0.79 -3.65
CA ALA A 8 -4.15 -0.85 -2.32
C ALA A 8 -4.29 0.54 -1.68
N ILE A 9 -3.27 1.41 -1.85
CA ILE A 9 -3.33 2.81 -1.44
C ILE A 9 -4.46 3.54 -2.18
N ALA A 10 -4.59 3.34 -3.50
CA ALA A 10 -5.64 3.95 -4.31
C ALA A 10 -7.04 3.53 -3.83
N ALA A 11 -7.25 2.24 -3.54
CA ALA A 11 -8.51 1.75 -2.97
C ALA A 11 -8.85 2.42 -1.62
N ALA A 12 -7.86 2.58 -0.74
CA ALA A 12 -8.06 3.29 0.52
C ALA A 12 -8.35 4.79 0.33
N VAL A 13 -7.71 5.44 -0.65
CA VAL A 13 -7.99 6.85 -1.02
C VAL A 13 -9.42 6.99 -1.58
N ALA A 14 -9.88 6.01 -2.36
CA ALA A 14 -11.24 5.92 -2.87
C ALA A 14 -12.29 5.67 -1.77
N GLY A 15 -11.86 5.31 -0.56
CA GLY A 15 -12.73 5.18 0.60
C GLY A 15 -13.02 3.74 1.03
N LYS A 16 -12.38 2.75 0.40
CA LYS A 16 -12.43 1.36 0.88
C LYS A 16 -11.92 1.32 2.32
N ALA A 17 -12.70 0.69 3.20
CA ALA A 17 -12.31 0.54 4.60
C ALA A 17 -11.03 -0.29 4.72
N VAL A 18 -10.09 0.17 5.53
CA VAL A 18 -8.80 -0.47 5.79
C VAL A 18 -8.67 -0.69 7.29
N GLU A 19 -8.82 -1.95 7.71
CA GLU A 19 -8.76 -2.37 9.12
C GLU A 19 -7.35 -2.83 9.54
N PRO A 20 -7.02 -2.72 10.83
CA PRO A 20 -6.93 -1.48 11.57
C PRO A 20 -5.55 -0.85 11.33
N PHE A 21 -5.53 0.25 10.59
CA PHE A 21 -4.33 1.06 10.51
C PHE A 21 -3.98 1.68 11.86
N THR A 22 -2.68 1.78 12.14
CA THR A 22 -2.17 2.59 13.26
C THR A 22 -2.67 4.03 13.12
N GLU A 23 -2.81 4.78 14.22
CA GLU A 23 -3.24 6.18 14.19
C GLU A 23 -2.40 7.05 13.23
N GLY A 24 -1.09 6.75 13.13
CA GLY A 24 -0.19 7.40 12.18
C GLY A 24 -0.55 7.14 10.72
N ALA A 25 -0.88 5.90 10.36
CA ALA A 25 -1.30 5.55 9.01
C ALA A 25 -2.65 6.19 8.62
N VAL A 26 -3.59 6.30 9.57
CA VAL A 26 -4.85 7.03 9.34
C VAL A 26 -4.60 8.52 9.07
N ALA A 27 -3.67 9.13 9.80
CA ALA A 27 -3.31 10.53 9.58
C ALA A 27 -2.65 10.76 8.20
N SER A 28 -1.70 9.91 7.81
CA SER A 28 -1.06 10.00 6.49
C SER A 28 -2.05 9.72 5.35
N LEU A 29 -2.98 8.76 5.52
CA LEU A 29 -4.03 8.49 4.53
C LEU A 29 -4.96 9.69 4.34
N ARG A 30 -5.37 10.36 5.43
CA ARG A 30 -6.17 11.59 5.34
C ARG A 30 -5.44 12.71 4.61
N ARG A 31 -4.14 12.89 4.87
CA ARG A 31 -3.30 13.87 4.18
C ARG A 31 -3.20 13.55 2.69
N LEU A 32 -2.91 12.29 2.33
CA LEU A 32 -2.87 11.84 0.94
C LEU A 32 -4.20 12.10 0.23
N ARG A 33 -5.33 11.69 0.84
CA ARG A 33 -6.66 11.92 0.28
C ARG A 33 -6.93 13.40 0.02
N GLY A 34 -6.57 14.27 0.96
CA GLY A 34 -6.70 15.72 0.80
C GLY A 34 -5.85 16.27 -0.34
N ALA A 35 -4.60 15.83 -0.45
CA ALA A 35 -3.68 16.24 -1.53
C ALA A 35 -4.17 15.76 -2.91
N VAL A 36 -4.58 14.50 -3.03
CA VAL A 36 -5.15 13.93 -4.26
C VAL A 36 -6.39 14.71 -4.68
N LEU A 37 -7.35 14.97 -3.77
CA LEU A 37 -8.54 15.74 -4.07
C LEU A 37 -8.23 17.17 -4.54
N ALA A 38 -7.34 17.87 -3.84
CA ALA A 38 -6.98 19.24 -4.17
C ALA A 38 -6.31 19.34 -5.55
N ARG A 39 -5.50 18.33 -5.90
CA ARG A 39 -4.81 18.25 -7.18
C ARG A 39 -5.76 17.86 -8.30
N PHE A 40 -6.49 16.76 -8.14
CA PHE A 40 -7.30 16.18 -9.20
C PHE A 40 -8.47 17.07 -9.59
N ARG A 41 -8.97 17.94 -8.69
CA ARG A 41 -9.95 18.98 -9.06
C ARG A 41 -9.51 19.91 -10.21
N LYS A 42 -8.20 20.01 -10.46
CA LYS A 42 -7.64 20.82 -11.56
C LYS A 42 -7.36 20.01 -12.82
N GLU A 43 -7.50 18.69 -12.76
CA GLU A 43 -7.13 17.74 -13.81
C GLU A 43 -8.35 16.83 -14.10
N PRO A 44 -9.11 17.08 -15.19
CA PRO A 44 -10.42 16.46 -15.40
C PRO A 44 -10.38 14.93 -15.51
N GLU A 45 -9.36 14.37 -16.15
CA GLU A 45 -9.19 12.92 -16.30
C GLU A 45 -8.85 12.23 -14.96
N PRO A 46 -7.83 12.65 -14.19
CA PRO A 46 -7.62 12.16 -12.82
C PRO A 46 -8.84 12.32 -11.91
N HIS A 47 -9.57 13.43 -12.04
CA HIS A 47 -10.78 13.64 -11.26
C HIS A 47 -11.84 12.58 -11.53
N ALA A 48 -12.10 12.28 -12.81
CA ALA A 48 -13.06 11.27 -13.23
C ALA A 48 -12.66 9.88 -12.73
N ALA A 49 -11.36 9.54 -12.76
CA ALA A 49 -10.85 8.28 -12.22
C ALA A 49 -11.10 8.16 -10.71
N LEU A 50 -10.90 9.25 -9.94
CA LEU A 50 -11.20 9.26 -8.52
C LEU A 50 -12.70 9.11 -8.23
N GLU A 51 -13.56 9.77 -9.02
CA GLU A 51 -15.01 9.64 -8.87
C GLU A 51 -15.48 8.22 -9.19
N ALA A 52 -15.00 7.63 -10.28
CA ALA A 52 -15.34 6.24 -10.65
C ALA A 52 -14.97 5.26 -9.54
N ALA A 53 -13.74 5.35 -9.03
CA ALA A 53 -13.26 4.54 -7.91
C ALA A 53 -14.05 4.75 -6.60
N GLN A 54 -14.62 5.95 -6.39
CA GLN A 54 -15.46 6.26 -5.22
C GLN A 54 -16.89 5.72 -5.35
N VAL A 55 -17.40 5.59 -6.59
CA VAL A 55 -18.72 5.00 -6.86
C VAL A 55 -18.71 3.51 -6.60
N ASP A 56 -17.68 2.80 -7.07
CA ASP A 56 -17.47 1.38 -6.84
C ASP A 56 -16.01 1.10 -6.46
N TYR A 57 -15.78 0.89 -5.16
CA TYR A 57 -14.44 0.59 -4.63
C TYR A 57 -14.03 -0.89 -4.78
N ASP A 58 -14.91 -1.73 -5.33
CA ASP A 58 -14.63 -3.13 -5.68
C ASP A 58 -14.38 -3.31 -7.19
N ASP A 59 -14.62 -2.27 -8.00
CA ASP A 59 -14.17 -2.19 -9.39
C ASP A 59 -12.64 -2.06 -9.46
N THR A 60 -11.98 -3.18 -9.68
CA THR A 60 -10.52 -3.26 -9.79
C THR A 60 -9.95 -2.42 -10.93
N GLU A 61 -10.67 -2.28 -12.05
CA GLU A 61 -10.21 -1.48 -13.18
C GLU A 61 -10.22 0.00 -12.82
N ALA A 62 -11.30 0.48 -12.18
CA ALA A 62 -11.38 1.86 -11.70
C ALA A 62 -10.28 2.17 -10.66
N ILE A 63 -10.00 1.24 -9.74
CA ILE A 63 -8.89 1.39 -8.77
C ILE A 63 -7.53 1.43 -9.47
N GLU A 64 -7.28 0.58 -10.46
CA GLU A 64 -6.01 0.56 -11.20
C GLU A 64 -5.76 1.85 -11.97
N VAL A 65 -6.80 2.40 -12.61
CA VAL A 65 -6.73 3.70 -13.29
C VAL A 65 -6.44 4.82 -12.29
N LEU A 66 -7.13 4.85 -11.14
CA LEU A 66 -6.83 5.81 -10.07
C LEU A 66 -5.39 5.67 -9.58
N ALA A 67 -4.91 4.44 -9.37
CA ALA A 67 -3.55 4.17 -8.92
C ALA A 67 -2.50 4.68 -9.92
N ALA A 68 -2.76 4.53 -11.23
CA ALA A 68 -1.89 5.07 -12.27
C ALA A 68 -1.80 6.61 -12.21
N HIS A 69 -2.94 7.30 -12.03
CA HIS A 69 -2.95 8.76 -11.89
C HIS A 69 -2.24 9.24 -10.62
N ILE A 70 -2.42 8.54 -9.49
CA ILE A 70 -1.70 8.86 -8.24
C ILE A 70 -0.20 8.68 -8.43
N GLY A 71 0.25 7.60 -9.08
CA GLY A 71 1.66 7.36 -9.37
C GLY A 71 2.26 8.44 -10.26
N ALA A 72 1.59 8.77 -11.36
CA ALA A 72 2.03 9.83 -12.27
C ALA A 72 2.04 11.21 -11.62
N ALA A 73 1.12 11.48 -10.69
CA ALA A 73 1.13 12.71 -9.91
C ALA A 73 2.30 12.74 -8.91
N ALA A 74 2.60 11.64 -8.24
CA ALA A 74 3.72 11.52 -7.30
C ALA A 74 5.09 11.68 -8.00
N GLU A 75 5.22 11.28 -9.27
CA GLU A 75 6.44 11.54 -10.03
C GLU A 75 6.70 13.04 -10.27
N ARG A 76 5.64 13.84 -10.37
CA ARG A 76 5.71 15.29 -10.66
C ARG A 76 5.65 16.16 -9.41
N ASP A 77 5.14 15.61 -8.32
CA ASP A 77 4.83 16.33 -7.07
C ASP A 77 5.57 15.66 -5.90
N PRO A 78 6.71 16.24 -5.45
CA PRO A 78 7.51 15.68 -4.37
C PRO A 78 6.74 15.51 -3.06
N ASP A 79 5.78 16.39 -2.75
CA ASP A 79 5.01 16.32 -1.52
C ASP A 79 4.02 15.15 -1.56
N LEU A 80 3.40 14.93 -2.73
CA LEU A 80 2.54 13.78 -2.93
C LEU A 80 3.34 12.46 -2.87
N ARG A 81 4.56 12.45 -3.42
CA ARG A 81 5.46 11.29 -3.34
C ARG A 81 5.78 10.93 -1.91
N VAL A 82 6.10 11.91 -1.05
CA VAL A 82 6.37 11.66 0.37
C VAL A 82 5.17 10.99 1.03
N LEU A 83 3.96 11.48 0.80
CA LEU A 83 2.74 10.91 1.37
C LEU A 83 2.45 9.47 0.89
N VAL A 84 2.75 9.16 -0.38
CA VAL A 84 2.64 7.80 -0.91
C VAL A 84 3.68 6.88 -0.23
N GLU A 85 4.94 7.30 -0.15
CA GLU A 85 6.01 6.51 0.47
C GLU A 85 5.80 6.32 1.98
N GLU A 86 5.25 7.29 2.70
CA GLU A 86 4.83 7.14 4.09
C GLU A 86 3.80 6.02 4.28
N LEU A 87 2.90 5.82 3.31
CA LEU A 87 1.85 4.81 3.38
C LEU A 87 2.29 3.43 2.93
N ARG A 88 3.25 3.33 2.00
CA ARG A 88 3.71 2.05 1.44
C ARG A 88 4.00 0.96 2.49
N PRO A 89 4.71 1.22 3.61
CA PRO A 89 4.94 0.21 4.65
C PRO A 89 3.66 -0.37 5.27
N HIS A 90 2.58 0.41 5.31
CA HIS A 90 1.30 0.00 5.90
C HIS A 90 0.49 -0.91 4.97
N PHE A 91 0.69 -0.80 3.65
CA PHE A 91 0.00 -1.61 2.65
C PHE A 91 0.85 -2.76 2.12
N ALA A 92 2.19 -2.66 2.20
CA ALA A 92 3.10 -3.74 1.84
C ALA A 92 2.99 -4.98 2.74
N ALA A 93 2.37 -4.83 3.93
CA ALA A 93 2.11 -5.92 4.87
C ALA A 93 1.02 -6.92 4.40
N ALA A 94 0.35 -6.68 3.26
CA ALA A 94 -0.63 -7.61 2.68
C ALA A 94 0.01 -8.77 1.88
N GLY A 95 1.33 -8.91 1.86
CA GLY A 95 2.03 -10.13 1.43
C GLY A 95 2.49 -10.96 2.64
N PRO A 96 2.70 -12.30 2.52
CA PRO A 96 2.98 -13.15 3.68
C PRO A 96 4.19 -12.64 4.47
N GLN A 97 3.91 -12.05 5.63
CA GLN A 97 4.91 -11.49 6.53
C GLN A 97 5.27 -12.57 7.55
N VAL A 98 6.50 -13.07 7.51
CA VAL A 98 7.00 -13.95 8.58
C VAL A 98 7.58 -13.08 9.67
N ARG A 99 6.85 -12.96 10.78
CA ARG A 99 7.35 -12.33 12.01
C ARG A 99 7.56 -13.42 13.05
N ASN A 100 8.81 -13.72 13.39
CA ASN A 100 9.14 -14.62 14.50
C ASN A 100 9.64 -13.81 15.70
N THR A 101 9.11 -14.10 16.89
CA THR A 101 9.59 -13.51 18.14
C THR A 101 10.13 -14.65 18.99
N VAL A 102 11.46 -14.75 19.07
CA VAL A 102 12.13 -15.78 19.88
C VAL A 102 12.41 -15.20 21.26
N VAL A 103 11.81 -15.79 22.29
CA VAL A 103 12.02 -15.39 23.70
C VAL A 103 12.48 -16.60 24.49
N GLY A 104 13.60 -16.45 25.21
CA GLY A 104 14.22 -17.53 26.00
C GLY A 104 15.56 -18.01 25.42
N LYS A 105 16.17 -19.02 26.06
CA LYS A 105 17.48 -19.54 25.67
C LYS A 105 17.34 -20.61 24.59
N VAL A 106 17.90 -20.35 23.41
CA VAL A 106 18.01 -21.31 22.31
C VAL A 106 19.36 -22.03 22.41
N SER A 107 19.34 -23.37 22.36
CA SER A 107 20.54 -24.21 22.44
C SER A 107 20.89 -24.91 21.11
N GLY A 108 20.22 -24.58 20.00
CA GLY A 108 20.43 -25.17 18.67
C GLY A 108 20.07 -24.21 17.53
N ASN A 109 19.96 -24.71 16.29
CA ASN A 109 19.67 -23.87 15.13
C ASN A 109 18.21 -23.38 15.13
N VAL A 110 18.04 -22.07 14.92
CA VAL A 110 16.74 -21.48 14.59
C VAL A 110 16.77 -21.08 13.13
N ILE A 111 15.83 -21.61 12.35
CA ILE A 111 15.62 -21.18 10.98
C ILE A 111 14.31 -20.43 10.91
N GLN A 112 14.37 -19.25 10.29
CA GLN A 112 13.20 -18.54 9.81
C GLN A 112 13.27 -18.51 8.28
N ALA A 113 12.27 -19.10 7.62
CA ALA A 113 12.13 -19.04 6.18
C ALA A 113 10.66 -18.78 5.83
N ARG A 114 10.43 -17.95 4.82
CA ARG A 114 9.09 -17.69 4.26
C ARG A 114 8.75 -18.74 3.22
N ASP A 115 9.63 -18.92 2.24
CA ASP A 115 9.51 -19.91 1.18
C ASP A 115 10.82 -20.68 1.09
N VAL A 116 10.73 -22.01 0.96
CA VAL A 116 11.88 -22.90 0.75
C VAL A 116 11.60 -23.67 -0.53
N ILE A 117 12.41 -23.43 -1.55
CA ILE A 117 12.35 -24.16 -2.82
C ILE A 117 13.66 -24.95 -2.93
N GLY A 118 13.60 -26.24 -2.59
CA GLY A 118 14.75 -27.10 -2.36
C GLY A 118 14.74 -27.76 -0.97
N GLY A 119 15.86 -28.32 -0.53
CA GLY A 119 16.02 -28.91 0.80
C GLY A 119 16.82 -27.99 1.74
N ILE A 120 16.46 -28.00 3.02
CA ILE A 120 17.29 -27.42 4.09
C ILE A 120 18.11 -28.56 4.69
N ASP A 121 19.42 -28.56 4.47
CA ASP A 121 20.36 -29.36 5.22
C ASP A 121 20.92 -28.52 6.37
N LEU A 122 20.67 -28.97 7.60
CA LEU A 122 21.15 -28.31 8.80
C LEU A 122 22.48 -28.84 9.32
N GLY A 123 23.07 -29.83 8.64
CA GLY A 123 24.34 -30.45 9.01
C GLY A 123 24.33 -30.94 10.46
N ARG A 124 23.98 -32.21 10.65
CA ARG A 124 24.27 -32.92 11.91
C ARG A 124 25.25 -34.03 11.65
#